data_AF-A0A0Q9WIN6-F1
#
_entry.id   AF-A0A0Q9WIN6-F1
#
_cell.length_a   1.000
_cell.length_b   1.000
_cell.length_c   1.000
_cell.angle_alpha   90.00
_cell.angle_beta   90.00
_cell.angle_gamma   90.00
#
_symmetry.space_group_name_H-M   'P 1'
#
loop_
_entity.id
_entity.type
_entity.pdbx_description
1 polymer ?
#
loop_
_entity_poly.entity_id
_entity_poly.type
_entity_poly.pdbx_seq_one_letter_code
_entity_poly.pdbx_strand_id
1 'polypeptide(L)'
;MRTVNWLIQCLVACTSMAFLACAEDVIWREGYQGHGTVHEQIGQPHVPDPMFSEYVTKPRYRNVTKLNRMTLGPVYIIANGLLHLFYKPGKVQLSDYITISNGSTLTIERKMKANEWKDLLAANKLLILWLLFFLLLMLVIPILGILYCSFCWCRCKRGCPPCTSQRDAKLRVVLSVIMVILLIGLIIGTLIAFLANKQICRGMRSAKEKLKSSGEDTCTFLRDISDHIDHLVITNYHELKEHLVEQATDAYKHLFLDLADTSDGNALVDLERILQNMRAARARMKSNIWNVDRLMFLVANFRDAMRYYYRETYRGFIILCQKPQCDEKMLSFGFQTFATKCMHLDGLPNSTKFWHAMDESVKLNLDNIPRLGIKRLWEIGENLKKIMDPTIPPLIAKLDRCGDLLIQQRDELKRIIGEMLQNAHDKTINSEKSLDNILTNFGRDRTAINIIVCFTLMLCCHPFVYTCGSIERCLLTRHK
;
A
#
# COMPACT_ATOMS: atom_id res chain seq x y z
N MET A 1 25.81 1.49 -4.48
CA MET A 1 24.32 1.64 -4.54
C MET A 1 23.76 1.74 -5.97
N ARG A 2 24.44 2.35 -6.95
CA ARG A 2 23.92 2.40 -8.34
C ARG A 2 23.95 1.07 -9.11
N THR A 3 24.87 0.17 -8.80
CA THR A 3 25.02 -1.14 -9.49
C THR A 3 23.98 -2.18 -9.07
N VAL A 4 23.49 -2.11 -7.84
CA VAL A 4 22.45 -3.03 -7.31
C VAL A 4 21.08 -2.74 -7.95
N ASN A 5 20.81 -1.48 -8.29
CA ASN A 5 19.54 -1.08 -8.89
C ASN A 5 19.37 -1.61 -10.32
N TRP A 6 20.47 -1.75 -11.06
CA TRP A 6 20.46 -2.25 -12.44
C TRP A 6 20.23 -3.76 -12.50
N LEU A 7 20.84 -4.51 -11.58
CA LEU A 7 20.63 -5.95 -11.44
C LEU A 7 19.18 -6.28 -11.06
N ILE A 8 18.58 -5.51 -10.15
CA ILE A 8 17.18 -5.70 -9.76
C ILE A 8 16.24 -5.35 -10.93
N GLN A 9 16.52 -4.28 -11.69
CA GLN A 9 15.73 -3.93 -12.88
C GLN A 9 15.85 -4.98 -13.99
N CYS A 10 17.04 -5.55 -14.21
CA CYS A 10 17.22 -6.65 -15.16
C CYS A 10 16.55 -7.94 -14.68
N LEU A 11 16.60 -8.26 -13.38
CA LEU A 11 15.90 -9.42 -12.82
C LEU A 11 14.39 -9.28 -12.97
N VAL A 12 13.82 -8.11 -12.63
CA VAL A 12 12.39 -7.83 -12.82
C VAL A 12 12.01 -7.90 -14.30
N ALA A 13 12.83 -7.31 -15.19
CA ALA A 13 12.61 -7.35 -16.63
C ALA A 13 12.69 -8.78 -17.21
N CYS A 14 13.67 -9.59 -16.76
CA CYS A 14 13.80 -10.98 -17.17
C CYS A 14 12.67 -11.85 -16.62
N THR A 15 12.19 -11.62 -15.39
CA THR A 15 11.01 -12.32 -14.87
C THR A 15 9.75 -11.93 -15.63
N SER A 16 9.55 -10.64 -15.93
CA SER A 16 8.39 -10.20 -16.72
C SER A 16 8.44 -10.70 -18.17
N MET A 17 9.63 -10.78 -18.79
CA MET A 17 9.77 -11.37 -20.13
C MET A 17 9.61 -12.89 -20.13
N ALA A 18 9.99 -13.58 -19.06
CA ALA A 18 9.73 -15.01 -18.90
C ALA A 18 8.23 -15.30 -18.69
N PHE A 19 7.49 -14.41 -18.03
CA PHE A 19 6.02 -14.52 -17.93
C PHE A 19 5.32 -14.20 -19.26
N LEU A 20 5.82 -13.23 -20.04
CA LEU A 20 5.27 -12.89 -21.36
C LEU A 20 5.58 -13.94 -22.45
N ALA A 21 6.74 -14.61 -22.37
CA ALA A 21 7.10 -15.66 -23.32
C ALA A 21 6.32 -16.98 -23.14
N CYS A 22 5.58 -17.14 -22.04
CA CYS A 22 4.66 -18.26 -21.83
C CYS A 22 3.22 -17.96 -22.25
N ALA A 23 2.92 -16.73 -22.68
CA ALA A 23 1.61 -16.31 -23.17
C ALA A 23 1.69 -16.03 -24.67
N GLU A 24 2.11 -17.02 -25.46
CA GLU A 24 1.80 -16.98 -26.87
C GLU A 24 0.30 -17.25 -26.97
N ASP A 25 -0.49 -16.21 -27.29
CA ASP A 25 -1.92 -16.34 -27.56
C ASP A 25 -2.10 -17.33 -28.70
N VAL A 26 -2.28 -18.61 -28.36
CA VAL A 26 -2.63 -19.65 -29.32
C VAL A 26 -4.00 -19.27 -29.86
N ILE A 27 -4.04 -18.69 -31.05
CA ILE A 27 -5.28 -18.40 -31.77
C ILE A 27 -5.90 -19.76 -32.09
N TRP A 28 -6.83 -20.18 -31.24
CA TRP A 28 -7.43 -21.50 -31.28
C TRP A 28 -8.45 -21.65 -32.43
N ARG A 29 -9.07 -20.53 -32.89
CA ARG A 29 -9.94 -20.45 -34.08
C ARG A 29 -10.00 -19.01 -34.61
N GLU A 30 -9.99 -18.80 -35.93
CA GLU A 30 -10.15 -17.46 -36.52
C GLU A 30 -11.47 -16.82 -36.05
N GLY A 31 -11.39 -15.62 -35.45
CA GLY A 31 -12.53 -14.93 -34.83
C GLY A 31 -12.63 -15.06 -33.30
N TYR A 32 -11.76 -15.86 -32.68
CA TYR A 32 -11.68 -16.02 -31.23
C TYR A 32 -10.29 -15.56 -30.74
N GLN A 33 -10.24 -14.56 -29.85
CA GLN A 33 -9.00 -14.11 -29.20
C GLN A 33 -8.84 -14.83 -27.86
N GLY A 34 -7.64 -15.36 -27.57
CA GLY A 34 -7.35 -16.11 -26.33
C GLY A 34 -7.89 -17.55 -26.32
N HIS A 35 -8.18 -18.07 -25.12
CA HIS A 35 -8.83 -19.39 -24.92
C HIS A 35 -10.33 -19.41 -25.33
N GLY A 36 -10.87 -18.26 -25.76
CA GLY A 36 -12.29 -17.97 -25.94
C GLY A 36 -13.09 -19.05 -26.67
N THR A 37 -13.94 -19.75 -25.94
CA THR A 37 -15.03 -20.56 -26.47
C THR A 37 -16.31 -19.74 -26.64
N VAL A 38 -17.36 -20.28 -27.27
CA VAL A 38 -18.60 -19.52 -27.54
C VAL A 38 -19.25 -19.08 -26.22
N HIS A 39 -19.17 -19.90 -25.19
CA HIS A 39 -19.76 -19.60 -23.89
C HIS A 39 -18.95 -18.60 -23.05
N GLU A 40 -17.61 -18.53 -23.22
CA GLU A 40 -16.79 -17.47 -22.63
C GLU A 40 -17.10 -16.08 -23.22
N GLN A 41 -17.38 -16.00 -24.53
CA GLN A 41 -17.82 -14.75 -25.17
C GLN A 41 -19.17 -14.25 -24.65
N ILE A 42 -19.99 -15.15 -24.09
CA ILE A 42 -21.29 -14.83 -23.48
C ILE A 42 -21.10 -14.38 -22.00
N GLY A 43 -19.86 -14.36 -21.50
CA GLY A 43 -19.51 -13.87 -20.17
C GLY A 43 -19.57 -14.93 -19.07
N GLN A 44 -19.55 -16.22 -19.42
CA GLN A 44 -19.39 -17.31 -18.46
C GLN A 44 -17.92 -17.73 -18.40
N PRO A 45 -17.15 -17.29 -17.37
CA PRO A 45 -15.75 -17.69 -17.25
C PRO A 45 -15.65 -19.19 -17.00
N HIS A 46 -14.72 -19.87 -17.70
CA HIS A 46 -14.45 -21.29 -17.52
C HIS A 46 -13.98 -21.63 -16.10
N VAL A 47 -13.20 -20.73 -15.50
CA VAL A 47 -12.62 -20.89 -14.17
C VAL A 47 -12.79 -19.55 -13.45
N PRO A 48 -13.65 -19.45 -12.43
CA PRO A 48 -13.71 -18.25 -11.61
C PRO A 48 -12.42 -18.11 -10.80
N ASP A 49 -11.97 -16.87 -10.57
CA ASP A 49 -10.79 -16.65 -9.71
C ASP A 49 -11.07 -17.10 -8.25
N PRO A 50 -10.06 -17.62 -7.53
CA PRO A 50 -10.21 -17.97 -6.12
C PRO A 50 -10.53 -16.72 -5.30
N MET A 51 -11.61 -16.79 -4.52
CA MET A 51 -11.97 -15.75 -3.57
C MET A 51 -11.31 -16.03 -2.22
N PHE A 52 -10.29 -15.24 -1.87
CA PHE A 52 -9.62 -15.34 -0.58
C PHE A 52 -10.26 -14.46 0.47
N SER A 53 -10.35 -14.94 1.70
CA SER A 53 -10.71 -14.10 2.84
C SER A 53 -9.56 -13.13 3.19
N GLU A 54 -9.92 -11.90 3.58
CA GLU A 54 -8.96 -10.87 3.97
C GLU A 54 -8.63 -10.98 5.47
N TYR A 55 -7.33 -10.91 5.81
CA TYR A 55 -6.90 -10.86 7.20
C TYR A 55 -7.13 -9.46 7.79
N VAL A 56 -7.96 -9.37 8.83
CA VAL A 56 -8.24 -8.10 9.53
C VAL A 56 -7.34 -7.94 10.76
N THR A 57 -6.36 -7.02 10.67
CA THR A 57 -5.49 -6.64 11.78
C THR A 57 -6.31 -5.94 12.88
N LYS A 58 -6.24 -6.43 14.12
CA LYS A 58 -6.92 -5.82 15.29
C LYS A 58 -6.06 -4.97 16.26
N PRO A 59 -4.71 -4.89 16.16
CA PRO A 59 -3.91 -4.25 17.19
C PRO A 59 -4.05 -2.72 17.16
N ARG A 60 -4.11 -2.11 18.36
CA ARG A 60 -4.03 -0.66 18.54
C ARG A 60 -2.68 -0.28 19.12
N TYR A 61 -1.86 0.40 18.32
CA TYR A 61 -0.57 0.93 18.75
C TYR A 61 -0.73 2.24 19.54
N ARG A 62 0.20 2.51 20.46
CA ARG A 62 0.21 3.79 21.18
C ARG A 62 0.83 4.90 20.33
N ASN A 63 0.15 6.04 20.27
CA ASN A 63 0.67 7.21 19.58
C ASN A 63 1.91 7.79 20.28
N VAL A 64 2.94 8.08 19.51
CA VAL A 64 4.16 8.73 20.01
C VAL A 64 3.82 10.14 20.50
N THR A 65 3.88 10.37 21.81
CA THR A 65 3.74 11.71 22.37
C THR A 65 4.93 12.58 21.92
N LYS A 66 4.63 13.63 21.15
CA LYS A 66 5.59 14.66 20.77
C LYS A 66 6.00 15.41 22.04
N LEU A 67 7.27 15.29 22.42
CA LEU A 67 7.81 15.99 23.57
C LEU A 67 7.74 17.50 23.30
N ASN A 68 7.01 18.24 24.15
CA ASN A 68 6.84 19.68 23.95
C ASN A 68 8.17 20.41 24.22
N ARG A 69 8.79 20.98 23.18
CA ARG A 69 10.10 21.67 23.23
C ARG A 69 10.02 23.12 23.75
N MET A 70 8.86 23.53 24.26
CA MET A 70 8.44 24.93 24.31
C MET A 70 9.25 25.88 25.22
N THR A 71 10.16 25.39 26.09
CA THR A 71 10.79 26.27 27.09
C THR A 71 12.29 26.52 26.95
N LEU A 72 12.99 25.90 25.97
CA LEU A 72 14.46 25.99 25.87
C LEU A 72 15.01 26.21 24.45
N GLY A 73 14.16 26.50 23.47
CA GLY A 73 14.57 26.70 22.07
C GLY A 73 15.75 27.65 21.86
N PRO A 74 15.72 28.89 22.40
CA PRO A 74 16.79 29.87 22.18
C PRO A 74 18.12 29.45 22.83
N VAL A 75 18.08 28.93 24.05
CA VAL A 75 19.26 28.45 24.78
C VAL A 75 19.90 27.26 24.07
N TYR A 76 19.08 26.34 23.54
CA TYR A 76 19.54 25.21 22.75
C TYR A 76 20.24 25.66 21.46
N ILE A 77 19.69 26.65 20.75
CA ILE A 77 20.30 27.21 19.54
C ILE A 77 21.65 27.84 19.85
N ILE A 78 21.75 28.63 20.92
CA ILE A 78 23.00 29.29 21.34
C ILE A 78 24.05 28.26 21.78
N ALA A 79 23.66 27.31 22.63
CA ALA A 79 24.56 26.27 23.13
C ALA A 79 25.07 25.38 21.98
N ASN A 80 24.19 24.99 21.05
CA ASN A 80 24.57 24.19 19.90
C ASN A 80 25.44 24.98 18.91
N GLY A 81 25.20 26.29 18.76
CA GLY A 81 26.04 27.18 17.98
C GLY A 81 27.46 27.34 18.56
N LEU A 82 27.57 27.54 19.88
CA LEU A 82 28.86 27.56 20.60
C LEU A 82 29.58 26.21 20.49
N LEU A 83 28.86 25.11 20.69
CA LEU A 83 29.42 23.77 20.53
C LEU A 83 29.92 23.54 19.11
N HIS A 84 29.16 23.90 18.07
CA HIS A 84 29.62 23.80 16.68
C HIS A 84 30.84 24.68 16.36
N LEU A 85 31.00 25.80 17.07
CA LEU A 85 32.15 26.70 16.90
C LEU A 85 33.43 26.09 17.48
N PHE A 86 33.33 25.39 18.62
CA PHE A 86 34.48 24.78 19.30
C PHE A 86 34.70 23.30 18.94
N TYR A 87 33.67 22.63 18.43
CA TYR A 87 33.64 21.21 18.10
C TYR A 87 33.17 21.06 16.66
N LYS A 88 34.08 20.70 15.75
CA LYS A 88 33.70 20.28 14.38
C LYS A 88 33.27 18.81 14.43
N PRO A 89 31.98 18.48 14.19
CA PRO A 89 31.57 17.09 14.11
C PRO A 89 32.23 16.44 12.89
N GLY A 90 33.01 15.39 13.10
CA GLY A 90 33.50 14.58 11.97
C GLY A 90 34.81 13.80 12.11
N LYS A 91 35.48 13.74 13.27
CA LYS A 91 36.78 13.02 13.35
C LYS A 91 36.94 11.95 14.44
N VAL A 92 35.94 11.68 15.26
CA VAL A 92 35.98 10.52 16.17
C VAL A 92 34.68 9.77 16.07
N GLN A 93 34.78 8.57 15.49
CA GLN A 93 33.75 7.56 15.58
C GLN A 93 33.74 7.08 17.04
N LEU A 94 32.73 7.51 17.80
CA LEU A 94 32.50 7.06 19.19
C LEU A 94 32.27 5.53 19.29
N SER A 95 32.19 4.85 18.14
CA SER A 95 32.04 3.40 18.02
C SER A 95 33.18 2.62 18.66
N ASP A 96 34.42 3.13 18.68
CA ASP A 96 35.61 2.37 19.14
C ASP A 96 35.79 2.39 20.67
N TYR A 97 34.90 3.08 21.38
CA TYR A 97 34.91 3.19 22.84
C TYR A 97 33.65 2.59 23.46
N ILE A 98 32.55 2.56 22.70
CA ILE A 98 31.24 2.11 23.15
C ILE A 98 30.60 1.33 22.00
N THR A 99 30.63 0.01 22.11
CA THR A 99 29.90 -0.87 21.19
C THR A 99 28.76 -1.56 21.92
N ILE A 100 27.67 -1.80 21.20
CA ILE A 100 26.55 -2.59 21.69
C ILE A 100 26.90 -4.07 21.52
N SER A 101 27.38 -4.74 22.56
CA SER A 101 27.54 -6.20 22.50
C SER A 101 26.18 -6.87 22.64
N ASN A 102 25.87 -7.83 21.77
CA ASN A 102 24.62 -8.60 21.75
C ASN A 102 23.31 -7.77 21.72
N GLY A 103 23.36 -6.55 21.17
CA GLY A 103 22.17 -5.78 20.83
C GLY A 103 21.32 -5.29 22.02
N SER A 104 21.83 -5.30 23.27
CA SER A 104 21.08 -4.76 24.42
C SER A 104 21.91 -4.30 25.63
N THR A 105 23.22 -4.57 25.68
CA THR A 105 24.07 -4.04 26.75
C THR A 105 25.17 -3.16 26.17
N LEU A 106 25.27 -1.94 26.69
CA LEU A 106 26.40 -1.04 26.43
C LEU A 106 27.59 -1.61 27.19
N THR A 107 28.45 -2.34 26.49
CA THR A 107 29.69 -2.82 27.08
C THR A 107 30.83 -1.88 26.71
N ILE A 108 31.64 -1.62 27.72
CA ILE A 108 32.83 -0.79 27.62
C ILE A 108 33.88 -1.59 26.83
N GLU A 109 34.34 -1.06 25.69
CA GLU A 109 35.25 -1.78 24.79
C GLU A 109 36.72 -1.80 25.27
N ARG A 110 37.58 -2.55 24.56
CA ARG A 110 38.97 -2.87 24.91
C ARG A 110 39.82 -1.61 25.15
N LYS A 111 39.65 -0.54 24.38
CA LYS A 111 40.44 0.71 24.51
C LYS A 111 40.19 1.45 25.82
N MET A 112 38.96 1.41 26.34
CA MET A 112 38.63 2.04 27.64
C MET A 112 39.17 1.20 28.80
N LYS A 113 39.14 -0.14 28.68
CA LYS A 113 39.75 -1.07 29.68
C LYS A 113 41.28 -1.04 29.65
N ALA A 114 41.88 -0.78 28.49
CA ALA A 114 43.31 -0.59 28.30
C ALA A 114 43.80 0.84 28.66
N ASN A 115 42.88 1.73 29.09
CA ASN A 115 43.19 3.11 29.46
C ASN A 115 43.84 3.93 28.31
N GLU A 116 43.50 3.59 27.06
CA GLU A 116 44.05 4.23 25.85
C GLU A 116 43.22 5.45 25.45
N TRP A 117 43.43 6.54 26.20
CA TRP A 117 42.73 7.80 25.99
C TRP A 117 43.37 8.71 24.94
N LYS A 118 44.54 8.33 24.42
CA LYS A 118 45.37 9.18 23.55
C LYS A 118 44.62 9.65 22.30
N ASP A 119 43.89 8.76 21.62
CA ASP A 119 43.15 9.09 20.39
C ASP A 119 41.98 10.06 20.67
N LEU A 120 41.24 9.81 21.76
CA LEU A 120 40.14 10.66 22.20
C LEU A 120 40.60 12.04 22.66
N LEU A 121 41.70 12.13 23.42
CA LEU A 121 42.31 13.39 23.83
C LEU A 121 42.92 14.14 22.63
N ALA A 122 43.54 13.42 21.69
CA ALA A 122 44.14 14.00 20.50
C ALA A 122 43.11 14.62 19.55
N ALA A 123 41.91 14.07 19.50
CA ALA A 123 40.81 14.65 18.74
C ALA A 123 40.19 15.88 19.42
N ASN A 124 40.22 15.94 20.75
CA ASN A 124 39.60 16.99 21.56
C ASN A 124 40.62 17.99 22.15
N LYS A 125 41.76 18.19 21.47
CA LYS A 125 42.87 19.06 21.94
C LYS A 125 42.41 20.48 22.31
N LEU A 126 41.50 21.07 21.53
CA LEU A 126 41.00 22.42 21.78
C LEU A 126 40.22 22.51 23.10
N LEU A 127 39.40 21.50 23.38
CA LEU A 127 38.57 21.44 24.60
C LEU A 127 39.45 21.23 25.83
N ILE A 128 40.48 20.40 25.72
CA ILE A 128 41.47 20.17 26.79
C ILE A 128 42.29 21.42 27.05
N LEU A 129 42.68 22.16 26.01
CA LEU A 129 43.39 23.43 26.13
C LEU A 129 42.56 24.47 26.87
N TRP A 130 41.27 24.60 26.55
CA TRP A 130 40.35 25.45 27.29
C TRP A 130 40.13 25.00 28.73
N LEU A 131 40.03 23.69 28.97
CA LEU A 131 39.91 23.14 30.32
C LEU A 131 41.14 23.47 31.18
N LEU A 132 42.35 23.27 30.65
CA LEU A 132 43.61 23.64 31.31
C LEU A 132 43.69 25.15 31.54
N PHE A 133 43.26 25.96 30.57
CA PHE A 133 43.21 27.41 30.72
C PHE A 133 42.28 27.85 31.86
N PHE A 134 41.06 27.29 31.95
CA PHE A 134 40.15 27.60 33.05
C PHE A 134 40.65 27.09 34.40
N LEU A 135 41.30 25.92 34.44
CA LEU A 135 41.92 25.38 35.66
C LEU A 135 43.05 26.30 36.16
N LEU A 136 43.90 26.77 35.24
CA LEU A 136 44.95 27.74 35.53
C LEU A 136 44.35 29.05 36.04
N LEU A 137 43.29 29.54 35.39
CA LEU A 137 42.61 30.77 35.78
C LEU A 137 42.02 30.65 37.21
N MET A 138 41.40 29.52 37.53
CA MET A 138 40.88 29.21 38.88
C MET A 138 41.97 29.20 39.96
N LEU A 139 43.19 28.81 39.61
CA LEU A 139 44.34 28.83 40.53
C LEU A 139 44.94 30.24 40.67
N VAL A 140 45.06 30.97 39.56
CA VAL A 140 45.75 32.27 39.50
C VAL A 140 44.89 33.41 40.04
N ILE A 141 43.57 33.42 39.79
CA ILE A 141 42.65 34.47 40.28
C ILE A 141 42.72 34.65 41.80
N PRO A 142 42.60 33.61 42.66
CA PRO A 142 42.67 33.79 44.11
C PRO A 142 44.05 34.27 44.57
N ILE A 143 45.12 33.83 43.91
CA ILE A 143 46.49 34.29 44.22
C ILE A 143 46.64 35.78 43.90
N LEU A 144 46.18 36.22 42.72
CA LEU A 144 46.18 37.63 42.33
C LEU A 144 45.27 38.47 43.24
N GLY A 145 44.13 37.93 43.67
CA GLY A 145 43.23 38.58 44.63
C GLY A 145 43.89 38.79 45.99
N ILE A 146 44.59 37.79 46.51
CA ILE A 146 45.34 37.87 47.78
C ILE A 146 46.50 38.85 47.65
N LEU A 147 47.26 38.81 46.56
CA LEU A 147 48.35 39.74 46.28
C LEU A 147 47.83 41.19 46.15
N TYR A 148 46.72 41.40 45.46
CA TYR A 148 46.12 42.73 45.33
C TYR A 148 45.65 43.27 46.68
N CYS A 149 45.01 42.43 47.51
CA CYS A 149 44.52 42.80 48.83
C CYS A 149 45.67 43.09 49.82
N SER A 150 46.75 42.31 49.76
CA SER A 150 47.95 42.50 50.60
C SER A 150 48.80 43.70 50.18
N PHE A 151 48.90 44.01 48.87
CA PHE A 151 49.54 45.26 48.41
C PHE A 151 48.67 46.51 48.65
N CYS A 152 47.33 46.38 48.73
CA CYS A 152 46.44 47.50 49.06
C CYS A 152 46.57 47.96 50.51
N TRP A 153 46.87 47.06 51.46
CA TRP A 153 47.09 47.41 52.87
C TRP A 153 48.35 48.28 53.08
N CYS A 154 49.34 48.18 52.18
CA CYS A 154 50.62 48.86 52.32
C CYS A 154 50.77 50.15 51.46
N ARG A 155 49.83 50.44 50.55
CA ARG A 155 49.96 51.57 49.59
C ARG A 155 49.03 52.76 49.82
N CYS A 156 48.41 52.87 50.99
CA CYS A 156 47.71 54.09 51.42
C CYS A 156 48.69 55.13 52.00
N LYS A 157 49.61 55.67 51.19
CA LYS A 157 50.28 56.95 51.45
C LYS A 157 50.16 57.88 50.24
N ARG A 158 49.41 58.96 50.44
CA ARG A 158 49.32 60.25 49.71
C ARG A 158 50.07 60.33 48.36
N GLY A 159 49.36 60.14 47.26
CA GLY A 159 49.74 60.62 45.92
C GLY A 159 48.75 61.70 45.44
N CYS A 160 49.24 62.74 44.74
CA CYS A 160 48.47 63.95 44.39
C CYS A 160 47.24 63.67 43.49
N PRO A 161 46.05 64.18 43.87
CA PRO A 161 44.77 63.82 43.24
C PRO A 161 44.42 64.39 41.84
N PRO A 162 45.00 65.48 41.28
CA PRO A 162 44.50 66.02 40.01
C PRO A 162 45.13 65.38 38.75
N CYS A 163 46.26 64.68 38.87
CA CYS A 163 47.05 64.25 37.70
C CYS A 163 46.87 62.78 37.27
N THR A 164 46.14 61.95 38.03
CA THR A 164 45.80 60.56 37.63
C THR A 164 44.29 60.28 37.53
N SER A 165 43.45 61.24 37.97
CA SER A 165 42.00 61.08 38.16
C SER A 165 41.23 60.67 36.91
N GLN A 166 41.53 61.25 35.74
CA GLN A 166 40.75 60.98 34.51
C GLN A 166 41.10 59.64 33.84
N ARG A 167 42.37 59.20 33.90
CA ARG A 167 42.80 57.91 33.34
C ARG A 167 42.28 56.75 34.22
N ASP A 168 42.32 56.91 35.54
CA ASP A 168 41.76 55.94 36.49
C ASP A 168 40.23 55.89 36.44
N ALA A 169 39.53 56.99 36.14
CA ALA A 169 38.07 56.99 35.98
C ALA A 169 37.61 56.21 34.74
N LYS A 170 38.28 56.40 33.59
CA LYS A 170 37.94 55.66 32.35
C LYS A 170 38.25 54.16 32.45
N LEU A 171 39.40 53.78 33.04
CA LEU A 171 39.71 52.37 33.27
C LEU A 171 38.74 51.71 34.27
N ARG A 172 38.27 52.45 35.28
CA ARG A 172 37.27 51.96 36.25
C ARG A 172 35.92 51.65 35.61
N VAL A 173 35.44 52.50 34.69
CA VAL A 173 34.19 52.25 33.96
C VAL A 173 34.33 51.00 33.09
N VAL A 174 35.44 50.86 32.35
CA VAL A 174 35.69 49.68 31.52
C VAL A 174 35.78 48.40 32.37
N LEU A 175 36.49 48.45 33.50
CA LEU A 175 36.62 47.30 34.40
C LEU A 175 35.29 46.93 35.07
N SER A 176 34.49 47.92 35.46
CA SER A 176 33.14 47.72 36.01
C SER A 176 32.21 47.08 34.98
N VAL A 177 32.21 47.56 33.73
CA VAL A 177 31.44 46.96 32.63
C VAL A 177 31.86 45.52 32.37
N ILE A 178 33.18 45.22 32.37
CA ILE A 178 33.68 43.85 32.23
C ILE A 178 33.23 42.95 33.39
N MET A 179 33.26 43.44 34.63
CA MET A 179 32.79 42.70 35.80
C MET A 179 31.28 42.42 35.74
N VAL A 180 30.47 43.39 35.29
CA VAL A 180 29.03 43.20 35.09
C VAL A 180 28.76 42.15 34.01
N ILE A 181 29.50 42.19 32.90
CA ILE A 181 29.39 41.18 31.83
C ILE A 181 29.76 39.78 32.35
N LEU A 182 30.82 39.66 33.16
CA LEU A 182 31.23 38.39 33.77
C LEU A 182 30.17 37.87 34.77
N LEU A 183 29.57 38.75 35.57
CA LEU A 183 28.51 38.38 36.51
C LEU A 183 27.26 37.87 35.77
N ILE A 184 26.85 38.57 34.71
CA ILE A 184 25.74 38.15 33.84
C ILE A 184 26.06 36.79 33.20
N GLY A 185 27.29 36.60 32.71
CA GLY A 185 27.75 35.34 32.15
C GLY A 185 27.68 34.18 33.16
N LEU A 186 28.06 34.43 34.42
CA LEU A 186 27.96 33.46 35.52
C LEU A 186 26.51 33.06 35.81
N ILE A 187 25.59 34.03 35.91
CA ILE A 187 24.18 33.77 36.17
C ILE A 187 23.53 32.99 35.01
N ILE A 188 23.84 33.36 33.77
CA ILE A 188 23.35 32.63 32.59
C ILE A 188 23.92 31.21 32.56
N GLY A 189 25.22 31.05 32.86
CA GLY A 189 25.88 29.73 32.91
C GLY A 189 25.26 28.79 33.93
N THR A 190 24.96 29.27 35.15
CA THR A 190 24.30 28.45 36.18
C THR A 190 22.86 28.11 35.82
N LEU A 191 22.11 29.05 35.23
CA LEU A 191 20.77 28.80 34.72
C LEU A 191 20.76 27.72 33.63
N ILE A 192 21.68 27.79 32.67
CA ILE A 192 21.83 26.78 31.61
C ILE A 192 22.16 25.41 32.21
N ALA A 193 23.09 25.34 33.18
CA ALA A 193 23.45 24.09 33.84
C ALA A 193 22.25 23.45 34.59
N PHE A 194 21.46 24.26 35.30
CA PHE A 194 20.26 23.83 35.97
C PHE A 194 19.20 23.29 35.00
N LEU A 195 18.94 24.04 33.92
CA LEU A 195 17.96 23.66 32.90
C LEU A 195 18.39 22.39 32.15
N ALA A 196 19.67 22.26 31.80
CA ALA A 196 20.24 21.07 31.17
C ALA A 196 20.04 19.83 32.07
N ASN A 197 20.31 19.94 33.36
CA ASN A 197 20.10 18.85 34.31
C ASN A 197 18.62 18.42 34.40
N LYS A 198 17.72 19.40 34.48
CA LYS A 198 16.27 19.15 34.51
C LYS A 198 15.78 18.49 33.21
N GLN A 199 16.34 18.90 32.07
CA GLN A 199 16.02 18.32 30.77
C GLN A 199 16.53 16.89 30.64
N ILE A 200 17.73 16.58 31.15
CA ILE A 200 18.26 15.20 31.18
C ILE A 200 17.34 14.29 31.99
N CYS A 201 16.90 14.70 33.19
CA CYS A 201 15.99 13.89 34.01
C CYS A 201 14.63 13.67 33.33
N ARG A 202 14.05 14.71 32.71
CA ARG A 202 12.80 14.59 31.95
C ARG A 202 12.96 13.72 30.70
N GLY A 203 14.07 13.88 29.99
CA GLY A 203 14.42 13.10 28.81
C GLY A 203 14.57 11.62 29.15
N MET A 204 15.24 11.30 30.27
CA MET A 204 15.43 9.93 30.73
C MET A 204 14.11 9.26 31.13
N ARG A 205 13.24 9.99 31.87
CA ARG A 205 11.91 9.47 32.23
C ARG A 205 11.03 9.23 30.99
N SER A 206 11.02 10.18 30.05
CA SER A 206 10.29 10.01 28.79
C SER A 206 10.88 8.88 27.93
N ALA A 207 12.20 8.71 27.91
CA ALA A 207 12.85 7.59 27.21
C ALA A 207 12.44 6.24 27.82
N LYS A 208 12.36 6.14 29.15
CA LYS A 208 11.86 4.94 29.86
C LYS A 208 10.42 4.59 29.42
N GLU A 209 9.50 5.56 29.51
CA GLU A 209 8.10 5.37 29.11
C GLU A 209 7.97 4.97 27.62
N LYS A 210 8.75 5.62 26.74
CA LYS A 210 8.77 5.31 25.31
C LYS A 210 9.35 3.93 25.01
N LEU A 211 10.39 3.51 25.72
CA LEU A 211 10.95 2.16 25.55
C LEU A 211 9.93 1.11 25.98
N LYS A 212 9.24 1.33 27.10
CA LYS A 212 8.17 0.44 27.55
C LYS A 212 7.04 0.35 26.52
N SER A 213 6.51 1.48 26.07
CA SER A 213 5.43 1.48 25.08
C SER A 213 5.88 0.89 23.74
N SER A 214 7.11 1.21 23.30
CA SER A 214 7.67 0.67 22.06
C SER A 214 7.90 -0.83 22.13
N GLY A 215 8.31 -1.36 23.28
CA GLY A 215 8.43 -2.80 23.48
C GLY A 215 7.07 -3.51 23.48
N GLU A 216 6.07 -2.94 24.17
CA GLU A 216 4.68 -3.41 24.11
C GLU A 216 4.14 -3.43 22.67
N ASP A 217 4.31 -2.34 21.92
CA ASP A 217 3.87 -2.23 20.53
C ASP A 217 4.61 -3.22 19.60
N THR A 218 5.92 -3.41 19.80
CA THR A 218 6.71 -4.40 19.04
C THR A 218 6.22 -5.83 19.31
N CYS A 219 5.92 -6.15 20.57
CA CYS A 219 5.37 -7.46 20.93
C CYS A 219 3.98 -7.67 20.29
N THR A 220 3.13 -6.65 20.32
CA THR A 220 1.81 -6.71 19.67
C THR A 220 1.93 -6.87 18.15
N PHE A 221 2.86 -6.18 17.51
CA PHE A 221 3.13 -6.32 16.07
C PHE A 221 3.62 -7.73 15.69
N LEU A 222 4.58 -8.28 16.43
CA LEU A 222 5.08 -9.64 16.18
C LEU A 222 3.98 -10.69 16.40
N ARG A 223 3.09 -10.48 17.37
CA ARG A 223 1.94 -11.35 17.59
C ARG A 223 0.94 -11.28 16.42
N ASP A 224 0.65 -10.08 15.93
CA ASP A 224 -0.22 -9.88 14.77
C ASP A 224 0.35 -10.54 13.50
N ILE A 225 1.67 -10.45 13.27
CA ILE A 225 2.33 -11.19 12.19
C ILE A 225 2.15 -12.71 12.35
N SER A 226 2.32 -13.23 13.57
CA SER A 226 2.13 -14.66 13.84
C SER A 226 0.69 -15.09 13.51
N ASP A 227 -0.30 -14.30 13.89
CA ASP A 227 -1.72 -14.57 13.62
C ASP A 227 -2.05 -14.43 12.12
N HIS A 228 -1.40 -13.49 11.41
CA HIS A 228 -1.51 -13.36 9.95
C HIS A 228 -0.93 -14.59 9.25
N ILE A 229 0.24 -15.08 9.68
CA ILE A 229 0.85 -16.30 9.12
C ILE A 229 -0.09 -17.51 9.28
N ASP A 230 -0.79 -17.64 10.42
CA ASP A 230 -1.81 -18.68 10.60
C ASP A 230 -2.95 -18.55 9.58
N HIS A 231 -3.46 -17.33 9.38
CA HIS A 231 -4.52 -17.08 8.40
C HIS A 231 -4.08 -17.42 6.97
N LEU A 232 -2.88 -17.00 6.57
CA LEU A 232 -2.36 -17.24 5.23
C LEU A 232 -2.15 -18.74 4.96
N VAL A 233 -1.55 -19.47 5.91
CA VAL A 233 -1.17 -20.87 5.71
C VAL A 233 -2.32 -21.84 5.94
N ILE A 234 -3.25 -21.53 6.84
CA ILE A 234 -4.37 -22.42 7.15
C ILE A 234 -5.58 -22.03 6.31
N THR A 235 -6.08 -20.80 6.50
CA THR A 235 -7.34 -20.35 5.92
C THR A 235 -7.21 -20.19 4.40
N ASN A 236 -6.29 -19.34 3.93
CA ASN A 236 -6.18 -19.08 2.48
C ASN A 236 -5.71 -20.31 1.71
N TYR A 237 -4.86 -21.16 2.29
CA TYR A 237 -4.47 -22.42 1.67
C TYR A 237 -5.66 -23.40 1.56
N HIS A 238 -6.51 -23.45 2.59
CA HIS A 238 -7.70 -24.29 2.55
C HIS A 238 -8.68 -23.80 1.47
N GLU A 239 -8.91 -22.49 1.39
CA GLU A 239 -9.73 -21.87 0.33
C GLU A 239 -9.15 -22.17 -1.07
N LEU A 240 -7.83 -22.04 -1.25
CA LEU A 240 -7.15 -22.43 -2.49
C LEU A 240 -7.36 -23.90 -2.81
N LYS A 241 -7.17 -24.78 -1.84
CA LYS A 241 -7.33 -26.23 -2.01
C LYS A 241 -8.76 -26.58 -2.43
N GLU A 242 -9.77 -26.04 -1.75
CA GLU A 242 -11.17 -26.27 -2.10
C GLU A 242 -11.47 -25.84 -3.53
N HIS A 243 -11.02 -24.64 -3.90
CA HIS A 243 -11.19 -24.12 -5.25
C HIS A 243 -10.51 -25.00 -6.32
N LEU A 244 -9.27 -25.44 -6.07
CA LEU A 244 -8.56 -26.34 -6.99
C LEU A 244 -9.23 -27.70 -7.12
N VAL A 245 -9.79 -28.23 -6.02
CA VAL A 245 -10.49 -29.51 -6.03
C VAL A 245 -11.82 -29.40 -6.76
N GLU A 246 -12.56 -28.32 -6.56
CA GLU A 246 -13.78 -28.02 -7.31
C GLU A 246 -13.47 -27.92 -8.81
N GLN A 247 -12.46 -27.13 -9.18
CA GLN A 247 -12.03 -26.97 -10.57
C GLN A 247 -11.58 -28.30 -11.19
N ALA A 248 -10.81 -29.12 -10.47
CA ALA A 248 -10.40 -30.43 -10.96
C ALA A 248 -11.58 -31.40 -11.13
N THR A 249 -12.59 -31.30 -10.26
CA THR A 249 -13.81 -32.12 -10.32
C THR A 249 -14.70 -31.73 -11.48
N ASP A 250 -14.78 -30.44 -11.80
CA ASP A 250 -15.63 -29.92 -12.87
C ASP A 250 -14.91 -29.76 -14.21
N ALA A 251 -13.60 -29.95 -14.26
CA ALA A 251 -12.80 -29.80 -15.48
C ALA A 251 -13.28 -30.70 -16.65
N TYR A 252 -13.89 -31.87 -16.40
CA TYR A 252 -14.40 -32.72 -17.50
C TYR A 252 -15.61 -32.08 -18.18
N LYS A 253 -16.41 -31.31 -17.42
CA LYS A 253 -17.57 -30.59 -17.96
C LYS A 253 -17.10 -29.47 -18.88
N HIS A 254 -16.11 -28.70 -18.43
CA HIS A 254 -15.52 -27.63 -19.23
C HIS A 254 -14.86 -28.17 -20.49
N LEU A 255 -14.04 -29.22 -20.38
CA LEU A 255 -13.42 -29.87 -21.54
C LEU A 255 -14.46 -30.44 -22.52
N PHE A 256 -15.58 -30.96 -22.00
CA PHE A 256 -16.69 -31.43 -22.84
C PHE A 256 -17.41 -30.29 -23.55
N LEU A 257 -17.61 -29.14 -22.90
CA LEU A 257 -18.17 -27.94 -23.53
C LEU A 257 -17.24 -27.43 -24.65
N ASP A 258 -15.92 -27.41 -24.42
CA ASP A 258 -14.94 -27.02 -25.44
C ASP A 258 -14.94 -27.97 -26.63
N LEU A 259 -15.05 -29.27 -26.34
CA LEU A 259 -15.18 -30.27 -27.38
C LEU A 259 -16.48 -30.09 -28.17
N ALA A 260 -17.60 -29.77 -27.51
CA ALA A 260 -18.86 -29.50 -28.16
C ALA A 260 -18.80 -28.23 -29.03
N ASP A 261 -18.12 -27.18 -28.57
CA ASP A 261 -17.95 -25.93 -29.33
C ASP A 261 -17.01 -26.10 -30.53
N THR A 262 -15.91 -26.87 -30.40
CA THR A 262 -15.00 -27.17 -31.53
C THR A 262 -15.59 -28.08 -32.58
N SER A 263 -16.32 -29.10 -32.15
CA SER A 263 -16.90 -30.11 -33.05
C SER A 263 -18.20 -29.64 -33.70
N ASP A 264 -18.60 -28.38 -33.46
CA ASP A 264 -19.93 -27.85 -33.80
C ASP A 264 -21.07 -28.79 -33.30
N GLY A 265 -20.87 -29.43 -32.14
CA GLY A 265 -21.86 -30.30 -31.50
C GLY A 265 -23.17 -29.57 -31.20
N ASN A 266 -23.12 -28.25 -30.97
CA ASN A 266 -24.29 -27.40 -30.85
C ASN A 266 -25.14 -27.39 -32.13
N ALA A 267 -24.52 -27.43 -33.31
CA ALA A 267 -25.23 -27.50 -34.59
C ALA A 267 -25.98 -28.83 -34.74
N LEU A 268 -25.49 -29.90 -34.10
CA LEU A 268 -26.16 -31.20 -34.09
C LEU A 268 -27.46 -31.18 -33.28
N VAL A 269 -27.46 -30.48 -32.14
CA VAL A 269 -28.66 -30.26 -31.31
C VAL A 269 -29.68 -29.40 -32.06
N ASP A 270 -29.21 -28.36 -32.75
CA ASP A 270 -30.07 -27.54 -33.59
C ASP A 270 -30.68 -28.32 -34.76
N LEU A 271 -29.87 -29.16 -35.41
CA LEU A 271 -30.32 -30.02 -36.50
C LEU A 271 -31.36 -31.04 -36.02
N GLU A 272 -31.17 -31.65 -34.84
CA GLU A 272 -32.17 -32.52 -34.22
C GLU A 272 -33.49 -31.76 -34.04
N ARG A 273 -33.44 -30.55 -33.45
CA ARG A 273 -34.62 -29.72 -33.23
C ARG A 273 -35.35 -29.38 -34.53
N ILE A 274 -34.62 -29.03 -35.60
CA ILE A 274 -35.19 -28.73 -36.92
C ILE A 274 -35.89 -29.98 -37.48
N LEU A 275 -35.20 -31.13 -37.48
CA LEU A 275 -35.70 -32.36 -38.08
C LEU A 275 -36.87 -32.98 -37.30
N GLN A 276 -36.87 -32.88 -35.96
CA GLN A 276 -38.01 -33.29 -35.14
C GLN A 276 -39.26 -32.44 -35.46
N ASN A 277 -39.09 -31.13 -35.61
CA ASN A 277 -40.18 -30.21 -35.97
C ASN A 277 -40.67 -30.38 -37.42
N MET A 278 -39.92 -31.08 -38.26
CA MET A 278 -40.22 -31.29 -39.68
C MET A 278 -41.55 -32.04 -39.90
N ARG A 279 -41.97 -32.92 -38.98
CA ARG A 279 -43.27 -33.61 -39.06
C ARG A 279 -44.45 -32.64 -38.98
N ALA A 280 -44.39 -31.72 -38.03
CA ALA A 280 -45.42 -30.68 -37.87
C ALA A 280 -45.36 -29.68 -39.03
N ALA A 281 -44.16 -29.29 -39.46
CA ALA A 281 -43.97 -28.40 -40.60
C ALA A 281 -44.55 -29.01 -41.89
N ARG A 282 -44.33 -30.30 -42.15
CA ARG A 282 -44.90 -31.04 -43.28
C ARG A 282 -46.42 -30.98 -43.31
N ALA A 283 -47.08 -31.19 -42.17
CA ALA A 283 -48.54 -31.15 -42.09
C ALA A 283 -49.08 -29.74 -42.41
N ARG A 284 -48.44 -28.70 -41.86
CA ARG A 284 -48.78 -27.30 -42.14
C ARG A 284 -48.52 -26.93 -43.61
N MET A 285 -47.41 -27.37 -44.18
CA MET A 285 -47.08 -27.12 -45.58
C MET A 285 -48.08 -27.79 -46.52
N LYS A 286 -48.58 -29.00 -46.18
CA LYS A 286 -49.66 -29.64 -46.95
C LYS A 286 -50.93 -28.78 -46.97
N SER A 287 -51.31 -28.23 -45.83
CA SER A 287 -52.44 -27.30 -45.74
C SER A 287 -52.17 -26.01 -46.52
N ASN A 288 -50.93 -25.50 -46.49
CA ASN A 288 -50.54 -24.31 -47.25
C ASN A 288 -50.68 -24.50 -48.77
N ILE A 289 -50.31 -25.67 -49.30
CA ILE A 289 -50.53 -25.99 -50.73
C ILE A 289 -52.01 -25.82 -51.10
N TRP A 290 -52.90 -26.41 -50.30
CA TRP A 290 -54.34 -26.26 -50.53
C TRP A 290 -54.81 -24.81 -50.45
N ASN A 291 -54.28 -24.02 -49.51
CA ASN A 291 -54.60 -22.60 -49.40
C ASN A 291 -54.10 -21.79 -50.61
N VAL A 292 -52.90 -22.08 -51.10
CA VAL A 292 -52.32 -21.44 -52.29
C VAL A 292 -53.13 -21.79 -53.54
N ASP A 293 -53.47 -23.06 -53.74
CA ASP A 293 -54.28 -23.51 -54.87
C ASP A 293 -55.66 -22.84 -54.84
N ARG A 294 -56.29 -22.78 -53.66
CA ARG A 294 -57.56 -22.08 -53.46
C ARG A 294 -57.44 -20.58 -53.73
N LEU A 295 -56.37 -19.94 -53.26
CA LEU A 295 -56.12 -18.52 -53.51
C LEU A 295 -55.96 -18.24 -55.01
N MET A 296 -55.16 -19.06 -55.71
CA MET A 296 -54.95 -18.97 -57.15
C MET A 296 -56.28 -19.09 -57.92
N PHE A 297 -57.13 -20.04 -57.54
CA PHE A 297 -58.47 -20.18 -58.12
C PHE A 297 -59.36 -18.97 -57.85
N LEU A 298 -59.41 -18.47 -56.60
CA LEU A 298 -60.21 -17.31 -56.23
C LEU A 298 -59.75 -16.04 -56.96
N VAL A 299 -58.44 -15.82 -57.05
CA VAL A 299 -57.88 -14.67 -57.77
C VAL A 299 -58.11 -14.79 -59.27
N ALA A 300 -58.02 -15.98 -59.86
CA ALA A 300 -58.36 -16.18 -61.26
C ALA A 300 -59.83 -15.83 -61.55
N ASN A 301 -60.76 -16.35 -60.75
CA ASN A 301 -62.19 -16.05 -60.88
C ASN A 301 -62.49 -14.56 -60.67
N PHE A 302 -61.87 -13.95 -59.66
CA PHE A 302 -62.04 -12.53 -59.38
C PHE A 302 -61.47 -11.66 -60.51
N ARG A 303 -60.31 -12.03 -61.06
CA ARG A 303 -59.71 -11.35 -62.22
C ARG A 303 -60.62 -11.42 -63.45
N ASP A 304 -61.24 -12.57 -63.71
CA ASP A 304 -62.16 -12.74 -64.83
C ASP A 304 -63.48 -11.97 -64.61
N ALA A 305 -64.01 -11.96 -63.38
CA ALA A 305 -65.16 -11.13 -63.00
C ALA A 305 -64.87 -9.63 -63.17
N MET A 306 -63.69 -9.17 -62.74
CA MET A 306 -63.26 -7.77 -62.90
C MET A 306 -63.06 -7.39 -64.36
N ARG A 307 -62.54 -8.29 -65.20
CA ARG A 307 -62.44 -8.08 -66.65
C ARG A 307 -63.82 -7.98 -67.30
N TYR A 308 -64.76 -8.84 -66.92
CA TYR A 308 -66.15 -8.78 -67.39
C TYR A 308 -66.81 -7.46 -66.98
N TYR A 309 -66.71 -7.11 -65.69
CA TYR A 309 -67.27 -5.87 -65.16
C TYR A 309 -66.66 -4.63 -65.84
N TYR A 310 -65.35 -4.62 -66.06
CA TYR A 310 -64.68 -3.57 -66.83
C TYR A 310 -65.22 -3.46 -68.26
N ARG A 311 -65.43 -4.58 -68.96
CA ARG A 311 -65.97 -4.58 -70.32
C ARG A 311 -67.39 -4.03 -70.38
N GLU A 312 -68.27 -4.45 -69.47
CA GLU A 312 -69.66 -4.00 -69.45
C GLU A 312 -69.77 -2.52 -69.03
N THR A 313 -68.98 -2.09 -68.03
CA THR A 313 -68.92 -0.67 -67.64
C THR A 313 -68.32 0.20 -68.75
N TYR A 314 -67.25 -0.25 -69.41
CA TYR A 314 -66.68 0.44 -70.58
C TYR A 314 -67.71 0.56 -71.70
N ARG A 315 -68.47 -0.50 -71.99
CA ARG A 315 -69.56 -0.45 -72.98
C ARG A 315 -70.65 0.55 -72.58
N GLY A 316 -71.04 0.60 -71.31
CA GLY A 316 -72.04 1.56 -70.81
C GLY A 316 -71.57 3.01 -70.87
N PHE A 317 -70.41 3.32 -70.32
CA PHE A 317 -69.91 4.69 -70.19
C PHE A 317 -69.28 5.23 -71.46
N ILE A 318 -68.53 4.43 -72.22
CA ILE A 318 -67.81 4.92 -73.41
C ILE A 318 -68.64 4.71 -74.67
N ILE A 319 -69.12 3.48 -74.92
CA ILE A 319 -69.78 3.14 -76.18
C ILE A 319 -71.21 3.70 -76.24
N LEU A 320 -71.97 3.57 -75.15
CA LEU A 320 -73.39 3.96 -75.10
C LEU A 320 -73.62 5.41 -74.67
N CYS A 321 -72.87 5.96 -73.70
CA CYS A 321 -73.14 7.31 -73.17
C CYS A 321 -72.62 8.45 -74.08
N GLN A 322 -71.58 8.24 -74.91
CA GLN A 322 -71.05 9.20 -75.91
C GLN A 322 -70.91 10.66 -75.45
N LYS A 323 -70.74 10.91 -74.14
CA LYS A 323 -70.58 12.24 -73.54
C LYS A 323 -69.22 12.30 -72.84
N PRO A 324 -68.49 13.43 -72.94
CA PRO A 324 -67.16 13.56 -72.36
C PRO A 324 -67.13 13.39 -70.83
N GLN A 325 -68.23 13.73 -70.15
CA GLN A 325 -68.38 13.53 -68.71
C GLN A 325 -68.37 12.05 -68.30
N CYS A 326 -68.84 11.15 -69.18
CA CYS A 326 -68.84 9.72 -68.96
C CYS A 326 -67.43 9.12 -69.08
N ASP A 327 -66.60 9.64 -69.99
CA ASP A 327 -65.21 9.20 -70.17
C ASP A 327 -64.34 9.55 -68.94
N GLU A 328 -64.47 10.78 -68.44
CA GLU A 328 -63.77 11.23 -67.22
C GLU A 328 -64.17 10.38 -66.00
N LYS A 329 -65.47 10.09 -65.87
CA LYS A 329 -65.96 9.23 -64.80
C LYS A 329 -65.44 7.80 -64.93
N MET A 330 -65.33 7.26 -66.14
CA MET A 330 -64.78 5.93 -66.40
C MET A 330 -63.31 5.82 -65.95
N LEU A 331 -62.50 6.83 -66.26
CA LEU A 331 -61.09 6.89 -65.84
C LEU A 331 -60.97 6.98 -64.30
N SER A 332 -61.89 7.69 -63.63
CA SER A 332 -61.89 7.82 -62.17
C SER A 332 -62.08 6.50 -61.42
N PHE A 333 -62.67 5.47 -62.03
CA PHE A 333 -62.87 4.17 -61.38
C PHE A 333 -61.59 3.32 -61.26
N GLY A 334 -60.53 3.62 -62.02
CA GLY A 334 -59.22 2.96 -61.85
C GLY A 334 -59.19 1.43 -62.14
N PHE A 335 -60.15 0.89 -62.89
CA PHE A 335 -60.23 -0.56 -63.17
C PHE A 335 -58.98 -1.13 -63.85
N GLN A 336 -58.33 -0.33 -64.70
CA GLN A 336 -57.11 -0.73 -65.43
C GLN A 336 -55.97 -1.08 -64.48
N THR A 337 -55.84 -0.37 -63.35
CA THR A 337 -54.80 -0.62 -62.34
C THR A 337 -55.05 -1.88 -61.52
N PHE A 338 -56.30 -2.13 -61.13
CA PHE A 338 -56.65 -3.34 -60.38
C PHE A 338 -56.44 -4.61 -61.20
N ALA A 339 -56.86 -4.59 -62.48
CA ALA A 339 -56.78 -5.72 -63.38
C ALA A 339 -55.35 -6.16 -63.73
N THR A 340 -54.39 -5.22 -63.77
CA THR A 340 -53.07 -5.44 -64.38
C THR A 340 -51.92 -5.54 -63.39
N LYS A 341 -51.98 -4.86 -62.24
CA LYS A 341 -50.84 -4.82 -61.29
C LYS A 341 -51.02 -5.67 -60.04
N CYS A 342 -52.23 -5.72 -59.48
CA CYS A 342 -52.44 -6.30 -58.13
C CYS A 342 -52.90 -7.77 -58.13
N MET A 343 -53.29 -8.34 -59.27
CA MET A 343 -53.92 -9.67 -59.34
C MET A 343 -53.04 -10.75 -60.01
N HIS A 344 -51.75 -10.48 -60.17
CA HIS A 344 -50.78 -11.44 -60.67
C HIS A 344 -50.02 -12.06 -59.49
N LEU A 345 -50.28 -13.33 -59.21
CA LEU A 345 -49.64 -14.12 -58.16
C LEU A 345 -48.47 -14.97 -58.68
N ASP A 346 -47.92 -14.60 -59.84
CA ASP A 346 -46.91 -15.39 -60.56
C ASP A 346 -45.57 -15.49 -59.81
N GLY A 347 -45.36 -14.64 -58.80
CA GLY A 347 -44.18 -14.67 -57.92
C GLY A 347 -44.30 -15.54 -56.67
N LEU A 348 -45.40 -16.29 -56.49
CA LEU A 348 -45.56 -17.14 -55.31
C LEU A 348 -44.57 -18.33 -55.33
N PRO A 349 -43.89 -18.64 -54.21
CA PRO A 349 -42.98 -19.77 -54.15
C PRO A 349 -43.72 -21.09 -54.29
N ASN A 350 -43.11 -22.03 -55.01
CA ASN A 350 -43.70 -23.35 -55.22
C ASN A 350 -43.65 -24.19 -53.93
N SER A 351 -44.76 -24.17 -53.18
CA SER A 351 -44.93 -24.87 -51.90
C SER A 351 -44.85 -26.40 -52.01
N THR A 352 -45.10 -26.97 -53.20
CA THR A 352 -45.04 -28.42 -53.42
C THR A 352 -43.62 -28.96 -53.27
N LYS A 353 -42.61 -28.23 -53.77
CA LYS A 353 -41.19 -28.62 -53.66
C LYS A 353 -40.75 -28.71 -52.19
N PHE A 354 -41.14 -27.73 -51.37
CA PHE A 354 -40.85 -27.73 -49.94
C PHE A 354 -41.56 -28.87 -49.21
N TRP A 355 -42.83 -29.14 -49.54
CA TRP A 355 -43.55 -30.26 -48.95
C TRP A 355 -42.92 -31.61 -49.29
N HIS A 356 -42.52 -31.83 -50.55
CA HIS A 356 -41.86 -33.07 -50.98
C HIS A 356 -40.53 -33.27 -50.25
N ALA A 357 -39.71 -32.23 -50.12
CA ALA A 357 -38.46 -32.31 -49.35
C ALA A 357 -38.71 -32.63 -47.87
N MET A 358 -39.75 -32.04 -47.26
CA MET A 358 -40.14 -32.36 -45.87
C MET A 358 -40.71 -33.78 -45.73
N ASP A 359 -41.51 -34.23 -46.71
CA ASP A 359 -42.07 -35.58 -46.76
C ASP A 359 -40.98 -36.64 -46.87
N GLU A 360 -40.02 -36.43 -47.76
CA GLU A 360 -38.83 -37.27 -47.91
C GLU A 360 -38.00 -37.32 -46.62
N SER A 361 -37.71 -36.16 -46.03
CA SER A 361 -36.96 -36.07 -44.76
C SER A 361 -37.62 -36.87 -43.63
N VAL A 362 -38.95 -36.80 -43.53
CA VAL A 362 -39.73 -37.56 -42.54
C VAL A 362 -39.76 -39.06 -42.88
N LYS A 363 -39.88 -39.43 -44.16
CA LYS A 363 -39.89 -40.85 -44.60
C LYS A 363 -38.56 -41.54 -44.36
N LEU A 364 -37.45 -40.83 -44.58
CA LEU A 364 -36.10 -41.32 -44.34
C LEU A 364 -35.73 -41.34 -42.84
N ASN A 365 -36.60 -40.84 -41.95
CA ASN A 365 -36.34 -40.67 -40.53
C ASN A 365 -35.00 -39.98 -40.25
N LEU A 366 -34.73 -38.88 -40.97
CA LEU A 366 -33.47 -38.13 -40.84
C LEU A 366 -33.27 -37.56 -39.43
N ASP A 367 -34.35 -37.41 -38.65
CA ASP A 367 -34.33 -37.02 -37.23
C ASP A 367 -33.53 -37.99 -36.35
N ASN A 368 -33.39 -39.26 -36.75
CA ASN A 368 -32.57 -40.23 -36.03
C ASN A 368 -31.07 -39.94 -36.12
N ILE A 369 -30.59 -39.39 -37.23
CA ILE A 369 -29.15 -39.19 -37.47
C ILE A 369 -28.53 -38.25 -36.43
N PRO A 370 -29.03 -37.01 -36.23
CA PRO A 370 -28.46 -36.13 -35.21
C PRO A 370 -28.67 -36.69 -33.80
N ARG A 371 -29.79 -37.37 -33.53
CA ARG A 371 -30.04 -38.03 -32.23
C ARG A 371 -28.98 -39.10 -31.90
N LEU A 372 -28.60 -39.93 -32.88
CA LEU A 372 -27.50 -40.89 -32.70
C LEU A 372 -26.16 -40.19 -32.51
N GLY A 373 -25.89 -39.11 -33.25
CA GLY A 373 -24.66 -38.34 -33.09
C GLY A 373 -24.56 -37.68 -31.71
N ILE A 374 -25.66 -37.11 -31.19
CA ILE A 374 -25.72 -36.54 -29.83
C ILE A 374 -25.41 -37.63 -28.79
N LYS A 375 -26.02 -38.82 -28.93
CA LYS A 375 -25.73 -39.94 -28.03
C LYS A 375 -24.25 -40.32 -28.03
N ARG A 376 -23.60 -40.37 -29.21
CA ARG A 376 -22.16 -40.64 -29.32
C ARG A 376 -21.32 -39.54 -28.67
N LEU A 377 -21.72 -38.28 -28.82
CA LEU A 377 -21.04 -37.16 -28.19
C LEU A 377 -21.13 -37.26 -26.65
N TRP A 378 -22.29 -37.60 -26.11
CA TRP A 378 -22.46 -37.87 -24.66
C TRP A 378 -21.60 -39.03 -24.17
N GLU A 379 -21.47 -40.11 -24.96
CA GLU A 379 -20.56 -41.22 -24.63
C GLU A 379 -19.09 -40.76 -24.54
N ILE A 380 -18.68 -39.77 -25.34
CA ILE A 380 -17.34 -39.16 -25.24
C ILE A 380 -17.21 -38.37 -23.92
N GLY A 381 -18.22 -37.58 -23.54
CA GLY A 381 -18.24 -36.88 -22.25
C GLY A 381 -18.10 -37.82 -21.05
N GLU A 382 -18.80 -38.95 -21.07
CA GLU A 382 -18.67 -39.99 -20.05
C GLU A 382 -17.27 -40.65 -20.05
N ASN A 383 -16.66 -40.84 -21.22
CA ASN A 383 -15.30 -41.38 -21.30
C ASN A 383 -14.26 -40.38 -20.76
N LEU A 384 -14.42 -39.08 -21.03
CA LEU A 384 -13.59 -38.02 -20.46
C LEU A 384 -13.65 -38.05 -18.94
N LYS A 385 -14.86 -38.13 -18.38
CA LYS A 385 -15.06 -38.27 -16.93
C LYS A 385 -14.34 -39.50 -16.37
N LYS A 386 -14.49 -40.67 -16.99
CA LYS A 386 -13.80 -41.90 -16.57
C LYS A 386 -12.28 -41.80 -16.59
N ILE A 387 -11.72 -41.04 -17.54
CA ILE A 387 -10.27 -40.80 -17.64
C ILE A 387 -9.80 -39.84 -16.55
N MET A 388 -10.61 -38.83 -16.24
CA MET A 388 -10.25 -37.79 -15.29
C MET A 388 -10.48 -38.16 -13.81
N ASP A 389 -11.59 -38.81 -13.48
CA ASP A 389 -11.94 -39.24 -12.12
C ASP A 389 -10.77 -39.90 -11.36
N PRO A 390 -9.98 -40.84 -11.94
CA PRO A 390 -8.86 -41.45 -11.24
C PRO A 390 -7.67 -40.50 -11.01
N THR A 391 -7.59 -39.36 -11.70
CA THR A 391 -6.52 -38.36 -11.52
C THR A 391 -6.78 -37.38 -10.37
N ILE A 392 -8.03 -37.26 -9.92
CA ILE A 392 -8.43 -36.32 -8.86
C ILE A 392 -7.93 -36.77 -7.47
N PRO A 393 -8.11 -38.03 -7.02
CA PRO A 393 -7.60 -38.46 -5.71
C PRO A 393 -6.08 -38.27 -5.50
N PRO A 394 -5.19 -38.62 -6.45
CA PRO A 394 -3.76 -38.38 -6.25
C PRO A 394 -3.40 -36.90 -6.28
N LEU A 395 -4.17 -36.05 -6.97
CA LEU A 395 -4.02 -34.59 -6.89
C LEU A 395 -4.37 -34.08 -5.48
N ILE A 396 -5.52 -34.49 -4.93
CA ILE A 396 -5.93 -34.15 -3.56
C ILE A 396 -4.85 -34.58 -2.56
N ALA A 397 -4.35 -35.82 -2.68
CA ALA A 397 -3.31 -36.33 -1.79
C ALA A 397 -1.99 -35.53 -1.88
N LYS A 398 -1.64 -34.99 -3.06
CA LYS A 398 -0.48 -34.09 -3.20
C LYS A 398 -0.74 -32.72 -2.58
N LEU A 399 -1.94 -32.17 -2.73
CA LEU A 399 -2.35 -30.92 -2.09
C LEU A 399 -2.36 -31.06 -0.57
N ASP A 400 -2.79 -32.20 -0.03
CA ASP A 400 -2.74 -32.48 1.41
C ASP A 400 -1.29 -32.47 1.93
N ARG A 401 -0.39 -33.20 1.25
CA ARG A 401 1.03 -33.20 1.61
C ARG A 401 1.66 -31.81 1.53
N CYS A 402 1.28 -31.01 0.54
CA CYS A 402 1.74 -29.64 0.43
C CYS A 402 1.22 -28.78 1.61
N GLY A 403 -0.03 -28.97 2.01
CA GLY A 403 -0.60 -28.34 3.20
C GLY A 403 0.17 -28.70 4.48
N ASP A 404 0.48 -29.98 4.67
CA ASP A 404 1.28 -30.45 5.82
C ASP A 404 2.68 -29.81 5.85
N LEU A 405 3.33 -29.69 4.68
CA LEU A 405 4.64 -29.03 4.58
C LEU A 405 4.56 -27.53 4.89
N LEU A 406 3.51 -26.85 4.44
CA LEU A 406 3.28 -25.44 4.76
C LEU A 406 3.03 -25.24 6.25
N ILE A 407 2.27 -26.14 6.88
CA ILE A 407 2.03 -26.16 8.33
C ILE A 407 3.35 -26.32 9.09
N GLN A 408 4.25 -27.19 8.64
CA GLN A 408 5.59 -27.34 9.24
C GLN A 408 6.42 -26.06 9.12
N GLN A 409 6.43 -25.42 7.95
CA GLN A 409 7.14 -24.15 7.74
C GLN A 409 6.56 -23.01 8.59
N ARG A 410 5.23 -22.99 8.72
CA ARG A 410 4.51 -22.07 9.62
C ARG A 410 4.95 -22.24 11.07
N ASP A 411 5.04 -23.48 11.56
CA ASP A 411 5.45 -23.75 12.94
C ASP A 411 6.91 -23.34 13.20
N GLU A 412 7.79 -23.52 12.22
CA GLU A 412 9.16 -23.02 12.29
C GLU A 412 9.21 -21.48 12.34
N LEU A 413 8.46 -20.79 11.47
CA LEU A 413 8.35 -19.33 11.48
C LEU A 413 7.78 -18.81 12.81
N LYS A 414 6.75 -19.45 13.34
CA LYS A 414 6.16 -19.08 14.64
C LYS A 414 7.14 -19.31 15.79
N ARG A 415 7.96 -20.36 15.74
CA ARG A 415 9.04 -20.55 16.72
C ARG A 415 10.03 -19.40 16.68
N ILE A 416 10.49 -19.00 15.49
CA ILE A 416 11.40 -17.86 15.30
C ILE A 416 10.77 -16.55 15.83
N ILE A 417 9.50 -16.30 15.50
CA ILE A 417 8.76 -15.13 15.99
C ILE A 417 8.61 -15.18 17.51
N GLY A 418 8.33 -16.35 18.09
CA GLY A 418 8.26 -16.55 19.53
C GLY A 418 9.59 -16.25 20.24
N GLU A 419 10.72 -16.69 19.66
CA GLU A 419 12.06 -16.36 20.15
C GLU A 419 12.34 -14.85 20.06
N MET A 420 11.97 -14.21 18.95
CA MET A 420 12.08 -12.77 18.79
C MET A 420 11.22 -11.99 19.79
N LEU A 421 10.00 -12.48 20.06
CA LEU A 421 9.08 -11.90 21.02
C LEU A 421 9.67 -11.91 22.44
N GLN A 422 10.19 -13.06 22.87
CA GLN A 422 10.85 -13.20 24.17
C GLN A 422 12.09 -12.31 24.27
N ASN A 423 12.95 -12.33 23.24
CA ASN A 423 14.16 -11.50 23.22
C ASN A 423 13.83 -10.00 23.24
N ALA A 424 12.83 -9.56 22.46
CA ALA A 424 12.39 -8.17 22.45
C ALA A 424 11.83 -7.75 23.82
N HIS A 425 11.04 -8.62 24.46
CA HIS A 425 10.50 -8.39 25.79
C HIS A 425 11.60 -8.27 26.85
N ASP A 426 12.53 -9.24 26.88
CA ASP A 426 13.64 -9.27 27.83
C ASP A 426 14.58 -8.06 27.66
N LYS A 427 14.91 -7.71 26.41
CA LYS A 427 15.72 -6.53 26.11
C LYS A 427 15.05 -5.24 26.54
N THR A 428 13.74 -5.14 26.34
CA THR A 428 12.96 -3.97 26.78
C THR A 428 12.99 -3.85 28.30
N ILE A 429 12.69 -4.95 29.02
CA ILE A 429 12.70 -4.97 30.50
C ILE A 429 14.10 -4.64 31.04
N ASN A 430 15.15 -5.23 30.47
CA ASN A 430 16.52 -4.99 30.92
C ASN A 430 16.96 -3.53 30.67
N SER A 431 16.58 -2.96 29.53
CA SER A 431 16.83 -1.55 29.21
C SER A 431 16.04 -0.61 30.13
N GLU A 432 14.79 -0.94 30.42
CA GLU A 432 13.95 -0.20 31.37
C GLU A 432 14.59 -0.20 32.78
N LYS A 433 15.00 -1.37 33.28
CA LYS A 433 15.69 -1.52 34.57
C LYS A 433 17.00 -0.75 34.62
N SER A 434 17.79 -0.77 33.54
CA SER A 434 19.05 -0.01 33.45
C SER A 434 18.79 1.49 33.57
N LEU A 435 17.81 2.01 32.83
CA LEU A 435 17.42 3.42 32.91
C LEU A 435 16.85 3.80 34.26
N ASP A 436 16.06 2.92 34.87
CA ASP A 436 15.51 3.14 36.21
C ASP A 436 16.62 3.21 37.26
N ASN A 437 17.58 2.28 37.21
CA ASN A 437 18.74 2.26 38.10
C ASN A 437 19.61 3.52 37.96
N ILE A 438 19.77 4.02 36.73
CA ILE A 438 20.45 5.31 36.51
C ILE A 438 19.64 6.47 37.12
N LEU A 439 18.31 6.45 36.93
CA LEU A 439 17.44 7.52 37.44
C LEU A 439 17.40 7.55 38.98
N THR A 440 17.38 6.39 39.63
CA THR A 440 17.34 6.28 41.10
C THR A 440 18.68 6.63 41.74
N ASN A 441 19.79 6.08 41.23
CA ASN A 441 21.11 6.30 41.83
C ASN A 441 21.68 7.68 41.49
N PHE A 442 21.60 8.11 40.24
CA PHE A 442 22.18 9.41 39.85
C PHE A 442 21.19 10.56 40.00
N GLY A 443 19.89 10.34 39.81
CA GLY A 443 18.90 11.42 39.76
C GLY A 443 18.71 12.12 41.10
N ARG A 444 18.65 11.37 42.21
CA ARG A 444 18.40 11.92 43.56
C ARG A 444 19.56 12.82 44.02
N ASP A 445 20.78 12.33 43.87
CA ASP A 445 21.99 13.03 44.28
C ASP A 445 22.24 14.27 43.41
N ARG A 446 21.98 14.20 42.10
CA ARG A 446 22.21 15.35 41.19
C ARG A 446 21.33 16.55 41.50
N THR A 447 20.06 16.33 41.85
CA THR A 447 19.17 17.45 42.23
C THR A 447 19.62 18.10 43.52
N ALA A 448 20.01 17.31 44.53
CA ALA A 448 20.52 17.84 45.79
C ALA A 448 21.85 18.61 45.57
N ILE A 449 22.80 18.01 44.84
CA ILE A 449 24.08 18.61 44.52
C ILE A 449 23.90 19.90 43.70
N ASN A 450 23.03 19.92 42.69
CA ASN A 450 22.82 21.15 41.89
C ASN A 450 22.15 22.26 42.70
N ILE A 451 21.24 21.94 43.62
CA ILE A 451 20.66 22.94 44.53
C ILE A 451 21.76 23.49 45.44
N ILE A 452 22.59 22.62 46.02
CA ILE A 452 23.72 23.02 46.88
C ILE A 452 24.70 23.90 46.10
N VAL A 453 25.10 23.50 44.88
CA VAL A 453 26.01 24.27 44.01
C VAL A 453 25.42 25.61 43.60
N CYS A 454 24.11 25.68 43.28
CA CYS A 454 23.46 26.96 43.00
C CYS A 454 23.43 27.86 44.24
N PHE A 455 23.17 27.31 45.42
CA PHE A 455 23.19 28.05 46.68
C PHE A 455 24.59 28.56 47.02
N THR A 456 25.63 27.72 46.89
CA THR A 456 27.02 28.13 47.18
C THR A 456 27.53 29.17 46.19
N LEU A 457 27.17 29.07 44.90
CA LEU A 457 27.51 30.08 43.90
C LEU A 457 26.80 31.42 44.14
N MET A 458 25.53 31.39 44.55
CA MET A 458 24.79 32.61 44.97
C MET A 458 25.44 33.25 46.21
N LEU A 459 25.84 32.43 47.18
CA LEU A 459 26.58 32.86 48.38
C LEU A 459 27.96 33.44 48.05
N CYS A 460 28.68 32.88 47.07
CA CYS A 460 29.97 33.39 46.61
C CYS A 460 29.84 34.67 45.77
N CYS A 461 28.75 34.84 45.00
CA CYS A 461 28.51 36.08 44.25
C CYS A 461 28.12 37.24 45.16
N HIS A 462 27.49 36.97 46.31
CA HIS A 462 27.08 37.99 47.27
C HIS A 462 28.24 38.89 47.76
N PRO A 463 29.39 38.37 48.24
CA PRO A 463 30.52 39.20 48.63
C PRO A 463 31.16 39.93 47.45
N PHE A 464 31.11 39.42 46.21
CA PHE A 464 31.57 40.17 45.03
C PHE A 464 30.71 41.41 44.75
N VAL A 465 29.39 41.33 44.92
CA VAL A 465 28.48 42.48 44.79
C VAL A 465 28.66 43.45 45.97
N TYR A 466 28.82 42.94 47.19
CA TYR A 466 29.06 43.76 48.39
C TYR A 466 30.42 44.46 48.37
N THR A 467 31.49 43.81 47.91
CA THR A 467 32.81 44.43 47.77
C THR A 467 32.83 45.48 46.66
N CYS A 468 32.14 45.23 45.54
CA CYS A 468 31.97 46.24 44.49
C CYS A 468 31.19 47.47 45.01
N GLY A 469 30.07 47.25 45.71
CA GLY A 469 29.28 48.34 46.31
C GLY A 469 29.93 49.02 47.53
N SER A 470 30.90 48.38 48.20
CA SER A 470 31.66 48.97 49.32
C SER A 470 32.86 49.79 48.82
N ILE A 471 33.47 49.39 47.70
CA ILE A 471 34.48 50.19 46.99
C ILE A 471 33.84 51.49 46.45
N GLU A 472 32.61 51.40 45.95
CA GLU A 472 31.84 52.58 45.49
C GLU A 472 31.45 53.50 46.67
N ARG A 473 31.02 52.94 47.81
CA ARG A 473 30.68 53.71 49.02
C ARG A 473 31.88 54.33 49.74
N CYS A 474 33.03 53.67 49.77
CA CYS A 474 34.27 54.24 50.34
C CYS A 474 34.83 55.43 49.53
N LEU A 475 34.38 55.62 48.28
CA LEU A 475 34.82 56.72 47.41
C LEU A 475 33.85 57.90 47.39
N LEU A 476 32.55 57.67 47.62
CA LEU A 476 31.56 58.75 47.77
C LEU A 476 31.74 59.55 49.08
N THR A 477 32.27 58.95 50.14
CA THR A 477 32.59 59.65 51.39
C THR A 477 33.90 60.45 51.33
N ARG A 478 34.69 60.35 50.25
CA ARG A 478 35.88 61.20 50.02
C ARG A 478 35.59 62.47 49.21
N HIS A 479 34.34 62.66 48.77
CA HIS A 479 33.90 63.82 47.99
C HIS A 479 32.96 64.77 48.77
N LYS A 480 32.91 64.64 50.11
CA LYS A 480 32.39 65.68 51.01
C LYS A 480 33.51 66.24 51.87
#